data_AF-A0A916BRW3-F1
#
_entry.id   AF-A0A916BRW3-F1
#
_cell.length_a   1.000
_cell.length_b   1.000
_cell.length_c   1.000
_cell.angle_alpha   90.00
_cell.angle_beta   90.00
_cell.angle_gamma   90.00
#
_symmetry.space_group_name_H-M   'P 1'
#
loop_
_entity.id
_entity.type
_entity.pdbx_description
1 polymer ?
#
loop_
_entity_poly.entity_id
_entity_poly.type
_entity_poly.pdbx_seq_one_letter_code
_entity_poly.pdbx_strand_id
1 'polypeptide(L)'
;MQKMIVEVPDELVSQLTPYQDRLPELMLLGLHQLRAQEALLLYNRGLISFARAAELAGLSRSEMIGQARAAGVKPRWSEQMAHEELV
;
A
#
# COMPACT_ATOMS: atom_id res chain seq x y z
N MET A 1 21.83 13.12 4.89
CA MET A 1 21.28 12.54 3.65
C MET A 1 22.04 11.27 3.34
N GLN A 2 21.35 10.20 2.91
CA GLN A 2 21.97 8.92 2.57
C GLN A 2 21.83 8.67 1.06
N LYS A 3 22.88 8.17 0.41
CA LYS A 3 22.88 7.89 -1.03
C LYS A 3 22.59 6.41 -1.27
N MET A 4 21.64 6.12 -2.16
CA MET A 4 21.31 4.77 -2.61
C MET A 4 21.52 4.71 -4.13
N ILE A 5 22.10 3.62 -4.61
CA ILE A 5 22.27 3.33 -6.04
C ILE A 5 21.47 2.06 -6.32
N VAL A 6 20.63 2.11 -7.35
CA VAL A 6 19.78 0.99 -7.76
C VAL A 6 20.03 0.72 -9.23
N GLU A 7 20.31 -0.53 -9.57
CA GLU A 7 20.38 -0.99 -10.96
C GLU A 7 18.98 -1.39 -11.42
N VAL A 8 18.57 -0.89 -12.59
CA VAL A 8 17.27 -1.18 -13.20
C VAL A 8 17.47 -1.54 -14.67
N PRO A 9 16.55 -2.30 -15.28
CA PRO A 9 16.59 -2.58 -16.72
C PRO A 9 16.54 -1.29 -17.55
N ASP A 10 17.19 -1.29 -18.72
CA ASP A 10 17.28 -0.14 -19.61
C ASP A 10 15.89 0.38 -20.03
N GLU A 11 14.91 -0.51 -20.19
CA GLU A 11 13.54 -0.16 -20.53
C GLU A 11 12.89 0.73 -19.45
N LEU A 12 13.27 0.53 -18.20
CA LEU A 12 12.77 1.31 -17.07
C LEU A 12 13.38 2.71 -17.03
N VAL A 13 14.61 2.88 -17.52
CA VAL A 13 15.30 4.19 -17.56
C VAL A 13 14.49 5.20 -18.35
N SER A 14 13.98 4.81 -19.52
CA SER A 14 13.14 5.67 -20.36
C SER A 14 11.84 6.13 -19.66
N GLN A 15 11.28 5.27 -18.80
CA GLN A 15 10.05 5.56 -18.04
C GLN A 15 10.32 6.41 -16.79
N LEU A 16 11.52 6.29 -16.20
CA LEU A 16 11.92 7.05 -15.01
C LEU A 16 12.47 8.44 -15.34
N THR A 17 13.03 8.63 -16.54
CA THR A 17 13.63 9.91 -16.98
C THR A 17 12.68 11.11 -16.79
N PRO A 18 11.37 11.04 -17.13
CA PRO A 18 10.43 12.14 -16.90
C PRO A 18 10.22 12.50 -15.42
N TYR A 19 10.56 11.61 -14.49
CA TYR A 19 10.37 11.77 -13.06
C TYR A 19 11.69 11.94 -12.30
N GLN A 20 12.80 12.19 -13.01
CA GLN A 20 14.15 12.23 -12.40
C GLN A 20 14.25 13.19 -11.20
N ASP A 21 13.64 14.37 -11.29
CA ASP A 21 13.62 15.37 -10.22
C ASP A 21 12.67 15.00 -9.06
N ARG A 22 11.82 13.99 -9.25
CA ARG A 22 10.80 13.53 -8.30
C ARG A 22 10.91 12.04 -7.99
N LEU A 23 12.11 11.47 -8.19
CA LEU A 23 12.39 10.07 -7.86
C LEU A 23 12.13 9.75 -6.38
N PRO A 24 12.48 10.61 -5.40
CA PRO A 24 12.15 10.36 -4.00
C PRO A 24 10.65 10.18 -3.77
N GLU A 25 9.82 11.02 -4.37
CA GLU A 25 8.36 10.94 -4.26
C GLU A 25 7.82 9.69 -4.94
N LEU A 26 8.35 9.33 -6.11
CA LEU A 26 8.00 8.09 -6.81
C LEU A 26 8.31 6.87 -5.94
N MET A 27 9.48 6.82 -5.30
CA MET A 27 9.83 5.74 -4.38
C MET A 27 8.92 5.70 -3.16
N LEU A 28 8.56 6.86 -2.59
CA LEU A 28 7.64 6.92 -1.46
C LEU A 28 6.26 6.38 -1.83
N LEU A 29 5.75 6.71 -3.03
CA LEU A 29 4.50 6.18 -3.56
C LEU A 29 4.58 4.66 -3.76
N GLY A 30 5.68 4.17 -4.35
CA GLY A 30 5.92 2.74 -4.54
C GLY A 30 5.99 1.97 -3.22
N LEU A 31 6.71 2.50 -2.23
CA LEU A 31 6.83 1.90 -0.90
C LEU A 31 5.48 1.85 -0.18
N HIS A 32 4.68 2.90 -0.31
CA HIS A 32 3.34 2.94 0.24
C HIS A 32 2.44 1.85 -0.37
N GLN A 33 2.48 1.70 -1.70
CA GLN A 33 1.72 0.68 -2.39
C GLN A 33 2.17 -0.74 -2.02
N LEU A 34 3.49 -0.97 -1.90
CA LEU A 34 4.07 -2.27 -1.54
C LEU A 34 3.60 -2.71 -0.15
N ARG A 35 3.67 -1.83 0.85
CA ARG A 35 3.24 -2.14 2.22
C ARG A 35 1.75 -2.51 2.29
N ALA A 36 0.90 -1.80 1.54
CA ALA A 36 -0.52 -2.13 1.46
C ALA A 36 -0.75 -3.54 0.87
N GLN A 37 -0.04 -3.89 -0.20
CA GLN A 37 -0.13 -5.22 -0.84
C GLN A 37 0.32 -6.34 0.10
N GLU A 38 1.44 -6.17 0.79
CA GLU A 38 1.95 -7.14 1.76
C GLU A 38 0.98 -7.35 2.93
N ALA A 39 0.43 -6.27 3.47
CA ALA A 39 -0.55 -6.33 4.56
C ALA A 39 -1.85 -7.03 4.11
N LEU A 40 -2.35 -6.73 2.91
CA LEU A 40 -3.53 -7.39 2.34
C LEU A 40 -3.28 -8.88 2.09
N LEU A 41 -2.07 -9.28 1.68
CA LEU A 41 -1.72 -10.68 1.52
C LEU A 41 -1.82 -11.46 2.84
N LEU A 42 -1.29 -10.88 3.93
CA LEU A 42 -1.39 -11.48 5.27
C LEU A 42 -2.85 -11.59 5.73
N TYR A 43 -3.65 -10.55 5.49
CA TYR A 43 -5.08 -10.56 5.78
C TYR A 43 -5.83 -11.64 5.00
N ASN A 44 -5.60 -11.74 3.68
CA ASN A 44 -6.25 -12.73 2.82
C ASN A 44 -5.92 -14.18 3.22
N ARG A 45 -4.72 -14.40 3.77
CA ARG A 45 -4.32 -15.71 4.32
C ARG A 45 -4.93 -15.98 5.70
N GLY A 46 -5.72 -15.06 6.25
CA GLY A 46 -6.33 -15.18 7.58
C GLY A 46 -5.35 -15.06 8.74
N LEU A 47 -4.14 -14.56 8.50
CA LEU A 47 -3.08 -14.49 9.51
C LEU A 47 -3.21 -13.28 10.43
N ILE A 48 -3.84 -12.22 9.96
CA ILE A 48 -4.04 -10.97 10.70
C ILE A 48 -5.46 -10.44 10.48
N SER A 49 -5.95 -9.61 11.40
CA SER A 49 -7.19 -8.87 11.22
C SER A 49 -7.03 -7.74 10.19
N PHE A 50 -8.14 -7.24 9.66
CA PHE A 50 -8.12 -6.11 8.72
C PHE A 50 -7.57 -4.83 9.37
N ALA A 51 -7.93 -4.57 10.63
CA ALA A 51 -7.39 -3.45 11.40
C ALA A 51 -5.86 -3.56 11.55
N ARG A 52 -5.34 -4.77 11.85
CA ARG A 52 -3.89 -4.98 11.93
C ARG A 52 -3.20 -4.79 10.58
N ALA A 53 -3.87 -5.16 9.49
CA ALA A 53 -3.34 -4.91 8.15
C ALA A 53 -3.22 -3.41 7.85
N ALA A 54 -4.21 -2.59 8.23
CA ALA A 54 -4.15 -1.13 8.07
C ALA A 54 -2.99 -0.52 8.88
N GLU A 55 -2.80 -0.94 10.13
CA GLU A 55 -1.67 -0.51 10.97
C GLU A 55 -0.31 -0.86 10.34
N LEU A 56 -0.13 -2.09 9.84
CA LEU A 56 1.12 -2.52 9.21
C LEU A 56 1.40 -1.76 7.91
N ALA A 57 0.36 -1.42 7.15
CA ALA A 57 0.48 -0.62 5.95
C ALA A 57 0.77 0.87 6.26
N GLY A 58 0.57 1.31 7.51
CA GLY A 58 0.63 2.72 7.89
C GLY A 58 -0.52 3.53 7.28
N LEU A 59 -1.67 2.88 7.11
CA LEU A 59 -2.88 3.44 6.48
C LEU A 59 -3.98 3.64 7.52
N SER A 60 -4.82 4.65 7.30
CA SER A 60 -6.14 4.67 7.92
C SER A 60 -6.98 3.49 7.43
N ARG A 61 -8.04 3.15 8.18
CA ARG A 61 -8.95 2.07 7.78
C ARG A 61 -9.62 2.35 6.44
N SER A 62 -10.07 3.58 6.20
CA SER A 62 -10.74 3.95 4.96
C SER A 62 -9.80 3.90 3.75
N GLU A 63 -8.53 4.32 3.90
CA GLU A 63 -7.51 4.14 2.86
C GLU A 63 -7.24 2.65 2.58
N MET A 64 -7.16 1.85 3.64
CA MET A 64 -6.97 0.39 3.51
C MET A 64 -8.16 -0.29 2.84
N ILE A 65 -9.40 0.18 3.08
CA ILE A 65 -10.59 -0.28 2.36
C ILE A 65 -10.48 0.05 0.87
N GLY A 66 -10.00 1.25 0.53
CA GLY A 66 -9.72 1.64 -0.86
C GLY A 66 -8.71 0.68 -1.53
N GLN A 67 -7.60 0.41 -0.85
CA GLN A 67 -6.57 -0.54 -1.31
C GLN A 67 -7.13 -1.97 -1.46
N ALA A 68 -7.91 -2.44 -0.49
CA ALA A 68 -8.54 -3.76 -0.53
C ALA A 68 -9.47 -3.90 -1.75
N ARG A 69 -10.33 -2.90 -1.99
CA ARG A 69 -11.25 -2.88 -3.14
C ARG A 69 -10.49 -2.90 -4.47
N ALA A 70 -9.45 -2.08 -4.60
CA ALA A 70 -8.61 -2.04 -5.79
C ALA A 70 -7.90 -3.39 -6.05
N ALA A 71 -7.52 -4.10 -4.98
CA ALA A 71 -6.92 -5.43 -5.04
C ALA A 71 -7.94 -6.58 -5.19
N GLY A 72 -9.24 -6.29 -5.36
CA GLY A 72 -10.30 -7.31 -5.45
C GLY A 72 -10.60 -8.04 -4.13
N VAL A 73 -10.07 -7.55 -3.02
CA VAL A 73 -10.30 -8.08 -1.67
C VAL A 73 -11.59 -7.49 -1.12
N LYS A 74 -12.52 -8.36 -0.70
CA LYS A 74 -13.69 -7.94 0.08
C LYS A 74 -13.37 -8.11 1.56
N PRO A 75 -13.12 -7.03 2.31
CA PRO A 75 -12.98 -7.13 3.75
C PRO A 75 -14.25 -7.78 4.31
N ARG A 76 -14.08 -8.78 5.18
CA ARG A 76 -15.20 -9.34 5.94
C ARG A 76 -15.74 -8.22 6.83
N TRP A 77 -16.82 -7.60 6.39
CA TRP A 77 -17.50 -6.52 7.09
C TRP A 77 -17.93 -7.04 8.47
N SER A 78 -17.27 -6.61 9.54
CA SER A 78 -17.76 -6.82 10.90
C SER A 78 -18.65 -5.65 11.30
N GLU A 79 -19.61 -5.87 12.20
CA GLU A 79 -20.43 -4.78 12.76
C GLU A 79 -19.57 -3.65 13.35
N GLN A 80 -18.40 -3.99 13.90
CA GLN A 80 -17.44 -3.02 14.41
C GLN A 80 -16.85 -2.13 13.29
N MET A 81 -16.61 -2.67 12.09
CA MET A 81 -16.20 -1.86 10.92
C MET A 81 -17.33 -0.97 10.38
N ALA A 82 -18.59 -1.38 10.52
CA ALA A 82 -19.73 -0.55 10.13
C ALA A 82 -19.91 0.65 11.08
N HIS A 83 -19.64 0.47 12.37
CA HIS A 83 -19.79 1.52 13.37
C HIS A 83 -18.73 2.62 13.24
N GLU A 84 -17.50 2.25 12.86
CA GLU A 84 -16.38 3.20 12.69
C GLU A 84 -16.50 4.09 11.45
N GLU A 85 -17.31 3.72 10.44
CA GLU A 85 -17.55 4.51 9.22
C GLU A 85 -18.77 5.45 9.33
N LEU A 86 -19.51 5.40 10.43
CA LEU A 86 -20.70 6.23 10.69
C LEU A 86 -20.45 7.41 11.65
N VAL A 87 -19.21 7.61 12.10
CA VAL A 87 -18.82 8.65 13.06
C VAL A 87 -17.88 9.66 12.43
#